data_AF-A0AAN6JJV1-F1
#
_entry.id   AF-A0AAN6JJV1-F1
#
_cell.length_a   1.000
_cell.length_b   1.000
_cell.length_c   1.000
_cell.angle_alpha   90.00
_cell.angle_beta   90.00
_cell.angle_gamma   90.00
#
_symmetry.space_group_name_H-M   'P 1'
#
loop_
_entity.id
_entity.type
_entity.pdbx_description
1 polymer ?
#
loop_
_entity_poly.entity_id
_entity_poly.type
_entity_poly.pdbx_seq_one_letter_code
_entity_poly.pdbx_strand_id
1 'polypeptide(L)'
;MKLSGVVPFVALAGSASIIAAAASSAHSNRLVHRTLRARAAPSDDVLDVNNYLVEHYQNGDIPVGHKSGDADGQVVEITSADGADDNSQTPQCQNVIFIGNAANGGTKETGWQSLPQVTGFDLKRDLVVDKKSGAVQPYFELAGRDPAKVKRVLIVQPGLPRDSWKYTNLFRNALVCAAANSTIGINLEDVIIAGPAWLNQDDITAGAAQKDDVTFSQGQWAFGALSKGPGDLTVSSYSVLDALTEKYFDKKDYPNVNQIWIAGHSLGGLLVQHYAMVRKPTRDEPNINFWMGNPGSYVWPVDERPDKPSSKLNCEADFNAWPYGMRNGTEKDVVTYRRKDMMENAADVKKEYFSRHVVYALGLEDDGNGDDHCEAHYQGKSHLDRGQNIEKALRTLPGGVPDRHIFDYVPDVSHQDYKMISSPAALWHLFGEDLNVRRPTTGGSSSTSNGSASGKGRNGNGSSGNNISAAGAGRARIPSSSAAGWALAGALAGLSALLLI
;
A
#
# COMPACT_ATOMS: atom_id res chain seq x y z
N MET A 1 -53.96 57.35 6.11
CA MET A 1 -54.02 58.42 5.08
C MET A 1 -53.10 57.99 3.94
N LYS A 2 -53.63 57.97 2.71
CA LYS A 2 -53.04 57.38 1.48
C LYS A 2 -51.91 58.22 0.88
N LEU A 3 -51.02 57.56 0.13
CA LEU A 3 -50.58 57.80 -1.27
C LEU A 3 -49.20 57.13 -1.44
N SER A 4 -49.03 55.99 -2.12
CA SER A 4 -49.05 55.72 -3.57
C SER A 4 -47.95 56.45 -4.36
N GLY A 5 -46.97 55.70 -4.88
CA GLY A 5 -45.92 56.17 -5.80
C GLY A 5 -45.24 55.00 -6.53
N VAL A 6 -45.15 55.08 -7.85
CA VAL A 6 -44.92 54.02 -8.84
C VAL A 6 -43.42 53.69 -9.07
N VAL A 7 -43.17 52.46 -9.54
CA VAL A 7 -41.89 51.81 -9.93
C VAL A 7 -41.28 52.46 -11.19
N PRO A 8 -39.96 52.37 -11.41
CA PRO A 8 -39.52 51.68 -12.62
C PRO A 8 -38.33 50.72 -12.42
N PHE A 9 -38.39 49.61 -13.17
CA PHE A 9 -37.31 48.66 -13.44
C PHE A 9 -36.18 49.33 -14.23
N VAL A 10 -34.93 49.12 -13.82
CA VAL A 10 -33.74 49.19 -14.69
C VAL A 10 -32.78 48.06 -14.30
N ALA A 11 -32.40 47.26 -15.30
CA ALA A 11 -31.41 46.21 -15.23
C ALA A 11 -29.99 46.76 -15.49
N LEU A 12 -29.01 46.32 -14.71
CA LEU A 12 -27.56 46.28 -15.00
C LEU A 12 -26.95 45.29 -13.99
N ALA A 13 -26.63 44.05 -14.36
CA ALA A 13 -25.44 43.61 -15.09
C ALA A 13 -24.14 43.76 -14.26
N GLY A 14 -23.58 42.61 -13.85
CA GLY A 14 -22.14 42.40 -13.77
C GLY A 14 -21.47 42.53 -12.40
N SER A 15 -21.60 41.50 -11.56
CA SER A 15 -20.61 41.22 -10.49
C SER A 15 -19.93 39.89 -10.82
N ALA A 16 -18.74 39.97 -11.41
CA ALA A 16 -17.92 38.81 -11.68
C ALA A 16 -17.42 38.20 -10.37
N SER A 17 -17.97 37.05 -9.99
CA SER A 17 -17.40 36.18 -8.97
C SER A 17 -16.11 35.57 -9.52
N ILE A 18 -14.99 35.86 -8.88
CA ILE A 18 -13.72 35.18 -9.10
C ILE A 18 -13.90 33.75 -8.56
N ILE A 19 -14.21 32.82 -9.47
CA ILE A 19 -14.14 31.39 -9.20
C ILE A 19 -12.66 31.02 -9.16
N ALA A 20 -12.19 30.61 -7.99
CA ALA A 20 -10.92 29.92 -7.85
C ALA A 20 -11.04 28.58 -8.60
N ALA A 21 -10.41 28.51 -9.78
CA ALA A 21 -10.25 27.26 -10.51
C ALA A 21 -9.31 26.36 -9.71
N ALA A 22 -9.87 25.38 -8.99
CA ALA A 22 -9.14 24.18 -8.63
C ALA A 22 -8.71 23.51 -9.94
N ALA A 23 -7.40 23.36 -10.15
CA ALA A 23 -6.86 22.62 -11.26
C ALA A 23 -7.14 21.12 -11.03
N SER A 24 -8.36 20.69 -11.35
CA SER A 24 -8.65 19.28 -11.61
C SER A 24 -7.84 18.88 -12.84
N SER A 25 -6.88 17.96 -12.67
CA SER A 25 -6.18 17.36 -13.80
C SER A 25 -7.20 16.64 -14.66
N ALA A 26 -7.52 17.23 -15.81
CA ALA A 26 -8.37 16.60 -16.82
C ALA A 26 -7.60 15.43 -17.45
N HIS A 27 -7.67 14.26 -16.83
CA HIS A 27 -7.34 13.01 -17.50
C HIS A 27 -8.47 12.71 -18.48
N SER A 28 -8.21 12.97 -19.77
CA SER A 28 -9.03 12.48 -20.87
C SER A 28 -9.01 10.96 -20.88
N ASN A 29 -9.93 10.35 -20.10
CA ASN A 29 -10.26 8.95 -20.21
C ASN A 29 -10.73 8.70 -21.66
N ARG A 30 -9.94 7.95 -22.43
CA ARG A 30 -10.47 7.22 -23.58
C ARG A 30 -11.50 6.25 -23.02
N LEU A 31 -12.78 6.63 -23.10
CA LEU A 31 -13.91 5.73 -22.94
C LEU A 31 -13.72 4.57 -23.90
N VAL A 32 -13.18 3.46 -23.40
CA VAL A 32 -13.35 2.18 -24.07
C VAL A 32 -14.82 1.85 -23.90
N HIS A 33 -15.61 2.05 -24.95
CA HIS A 33 -16.97 1.52 -25.01
C HIS A 33 -16.88 -0.01 -24.98
N ARG A 34 -16.80 -0.58 -23.77
CA ARG A 34 -17.19 -1.97 -23.55
C ARG A 34 -18.71 -1.99 -23.60
N THR A 35 -19.25 -2.70 -24.59
CA THR A 35 -20.62 -3.18 -24.56
C THR A 35 -20.78 -3.95 -23.26
N LEU A 36 -21.56 -3.40 -22.32
CA LEU A 36 -22.00 -4.12 -21.13
C LEU A 36 -22.58 -5.45 -21.62
N ARG A 37 -21.97 -6.58 -21.23
CA ARG A 37 -22.70 -7.84 -21.32
C ARG A 37 -23.98 -7.61 -20.51
N ALA A 38 -25.13 -7.87 -21.11
CA ALA A 38 -26.39 -7.90 -20.37
C ALA A 38 -26.17 -8.74 -19.11
N ARG A 39 -26.70 -8.29 -17.96
CA ARG A 39 -26.62 -9.03 -16.68
C ARG A 39 -27.11 -10.45 -16.94
N ALA A 40 -26.16 -11.37 -17.05
CA ALA A 40 -26.46 -12.78 -17.31
C ALA A 40 -26.85 -13.41 -15.98
N ALA A 41 -27.63 -14.49 -16.02
CA ALA A 41 -27.84 -15.30 -14.83
C ALA A 41 -26.48 -15.81 -14.29
N PRO A 42 -26.34 -16.01 -12.97
CA PRO A 42 -25.15 -16.60 -12.41
C PRO A 42 -24.76 -17.91 -13.10
N SER A 43 -23.47 -18.13 -13.26
CA SER A 43 -22.84 -19.34 -13.78
C SER A 43 -21.94 -19.97 -12.72
N ASP A 44 -21.42 -21.17 -12.97
CA ASP A 44 -20.44 -21.80 -12.06
C ASP A 44 -19.01 -21.24 -12.24
N ASP A 45 -18.81 -20.29 -13.16
CA ASP A 45 -17.51 -19.69 -13.45
C ASP A 45 -17.16 -18.60 -12.42
N VAL A 46 -16.27 -18.88 -11.47
CA VAL A 46 -15.81 -17.93 -10.44
C VAL A 46 -15.15 -16.65 -11.01
N LEU A 47 -14.91 -16.58 -12.32
CA LEU A 47 -14.38 -15.40 -13.01
C LEU A 47 -15.47 -14.53 -13.67
N ASP A 48 -16.73 -14.97 -13.67
CA ASP A 48 -17.86 -14.14 -14.10
C ASP A 48 -18.26 -13.18 -12.98
N VAL A 49 -18.08 -11.88 -13.21
CA VAL A 49 -18.44 -10.83 -12.24
C VAL A 49 -19.94 -10.81 -11.92
N ASN A 50 -20.81 -11.32 -12.80
CA ASN A 50 -22.24 -11.40 -12.52
C ASN A 50 -22.55 -12.33 -11.33
N ASN A 51 -21.68 -13.30 -11.05
CA ASN A 51 -21.81 -14.21 -9.90
C ASN A 51 -21.63 -13.53 -8.55
N TYR A 52 -21.28 -12.25 -8.54
CA TYR A 52 -21.06 -11.49 -7.32
C TYR A 52 -22.09 -10.39 -7.13
N LEU A 53 -23.09 -10.26 -8.00
CA LEU A 53 -24.10 -9.21 -7.87
C LEU A 53 -25.07 -9.51 -6.73
N VAL A 54 -25.35 -8.49 -5.93
CA VAL A 54 -26.21 -8.60 -4.73
C VAL A 54 -27.63 -9.09 -5.05
N GLU A 55 -28.14 -8.83 -6.26
CA GLU A 55 -29.49 -9.22 -6.69
C GLU A 55 -29.72 -10.73 -6.82
N HIS A 56 -28.64 -11.53 -6.77
CA HIS A 56 -28.70 -12.98 -6.85
C HIS A 56 -28.63 -13.69 -5.49
N TYR A 57 -28.51 -12.94 -4.40
CA TYR A 57 -28.24 -13.49 -3.08
C TYR A 57 -29.15 -12.92 -1.99
N GLN A 58 -29.30 -13.69 -0.93
CA GLN A 58 -29.80 -13.28 0.38
C GLN A 58 -28.66 -13.30 1.40
N ASN A 59 -28.80 -12.52 2.47
CA ASN A 59 -27.83 -12.55 3.56
C ASN A 59 -27.76 -13.95 4.19
N GLY A 60 -26.55 -14.49 4.34
CA GLY A 60 -26.30 -15.84 4.85
C GLY A 60 -26.19 -16.92 3.76
N ASP A 61 -26.41 -16.58 2.49
CA ASP A 61 -26.24 -17.54 1.39
C ASP A 61 -24.78 -18.03 1.26
N ILE A 62 -24.61 -19.19 0.63
CA ILE A 62 -23.30 -19.72 0.28
C ILE A 62 -22.74 -18.90 -0.89
N PRO A 63 -21.56 -18.29 -0.76
CA PRO A 63 -20.99 -17.47 -1.81
C PRO A 63 -20.44 -18.31 -2.96
N VAL A 64 -20.33 -17.69 -4.14
CA VAL A 64 -19.65 -18.29 -5.30
C VAL A 64 -18.22 -18.73 -4.93
N GLY A 65 -17.83 -19.91 -5.40
CA GLY A 65 -16.50 -20.49 -5.17
C GLY A 65 -16.33 -21.22 -3.83
N HIS A 66 -17.36 -21.23 -2.97
CA HIS A 66 -17.33 -22.00 -1.72
C HIS A 66 -17.22 -23.50 -1.98
N LYS A 67 -16.40 -24.20 -1.19
CA LYS A 67 -16.18 -25.65 -1.28
C LYS A 67 -16.39 -26.33 0.07
N SER A 68 -16.74 -27.62 0.02
CA SER A 68 -16.73 -28.45 1.23
C SER A 68 -15.33 -28.47 1.84
N GLY A 69 -15.22 -28.09 3.12
CA GLY A 69 -13.95 -27.98 3.83
C GLY A 69 -13.40 -26.55 3.94
N ASP A 70 -14.05 -25.56 3.31
CA ASP A 70 -13.84 -24.16 3.64
C ASP A 70 -14.20 -23.92 5.11
N ALA A 71 -13.48 -23.01 5.77
CA ALA A 71 -13.73 -22.66 7.15
C ALA A 71 -15.08 -21.92 7.33
N ASP A 72 -15.67 -22.04 8.52
CA ASP A 72 -16.93 -21.38 8.87
C ASP A 72 -16.84 -19.84 8.75
N GLY A 73 -18.00 -19.17 8.72
CA GLY A 73 -18.11 -17.70 8.69
C GLY A 73 -18.04 -17.07 7.29
N GLN A 74 -17.74 -17.85 6.26
CA GLN A 74 -17.59 -17.38 4.87
C GLN A 74 -18.92 -17.43 4.12
N VAL A 75 -19.89 -16.65 4.58
CA VAL A 75 -21.21 -16.51 3.96
C VAL A 75 -21.33 -15.19 3.20
N VAL A 76 -22.36 -15.06 2.37
CA VAL A 76 -22.73 -13.78 1.77
C VAL A 76 -23.26 -12.84 2.85
N GLU A 77 -22.65 -11.67 2.96
CA GLU A 77 -23.02 -10.60 3.89
C GLU A 77 -23.61 -9.44 3.09
N ILE A 78 -24.87 -9.13 3.36
CA ILE A 78 -25.64 -8.04 2.77
C ILE A 78 -26.26 -7.28 3.93
N THR A 79 -25.55 -6.27 4.41
CA THR A 79 -25.94 -5.48 5.57
C THR A 79 -26.18 -4.02 5.19
N SER A 80 -26.81 -3.26 6.08
CA SER A 80 -26.97 -1.80 5.93
C SER A 80 -25.77 -1.01 6.45
N ALA A 81 -24.72 -1.69 6.93
CA ALA A 81 -23.50 -1.04 7.40
C ALA A 81 -22.67 -0.52 6.21
N ASP A 82 -21.73 0.37 6.50
CA ASP A 82 -21.03 1.18 5.49
C ASP A 82 -19.56 0.75 5.29
N GLY A 83 -19.20 -0.48 5.66
CA GLY A 83 -17.83 -1.00 5.59
C GLY A 83 -16.95 -0.61 6.78
N ALA A 84 -17.54 0.01 7.83
CA ALA A 84 -16.85 0.34 9.07
C ALA A 84 -16.49 -0.87 9.94
N ASP A 85 -17.09 -2.02 9.64
CA ASP A 85 -16.89 -3.30 10.29
C ASP A 85 -16.11 -4.27 9.39
N ASP A 86 -15.99 -5.53 9.83
CA ASP A 86 -15.24 -6.57 9.13
C ASP A 86 -16.08 -7.36 8.11
N ASN A 87 -17.38 -7.03 7.95
CA ASN A 87 -18.31 -7.86 7.19
C ASN A 87 -19.41 -7.08 6.43
N SER A 88 -19.11 -5.88 5.97
CA SER A 88 -20.05 -5.09 5.15
C SER A 88 -19.40 -4.40 3.97
N GLN A 89 -20.23 -4.14 2.95
CA GLN A 89 -19.79 -3.35 1.79
C GLN A 89 -19.68 -1.86 2.10
N THR A 90 -18.76 -1.18 1.43
CA THR A 90 -18.76 0.28 1.39
C THR A 90 -19.81 0.81 0.41
N PRO A 91 -20.29 2.06 0.55
CA PRO A 91 -21.33 2.64 -0.31
C PRO A 91 -21.08 2.48 -1.82
N GLN A 92 -19.83 2.65 -2.26
CA GLN A 92 -19.42 2.50 -3.66
C GLN A 92 -19.43 1.05 -4.17
N CYS A 93 -19.50 0.06 -3.28
CA CYS A 93 -19.45 -1.37 -3.57
C CYS A 93 -20.76 -2.11 -3.25
N GLN A 94 -21.85 -1.39 -2.91
CA GLN A 94 -23.12 -1.99 -2.48
C GLN A 94 -23.83 -2.85 -3.53
N ASN A 95 -23.43 -2.78 -4.80
CA ASN A 95 -24.01 -3.58 -5.89
C ASN A 95 -23.46 -5.01 -5.96
N VAL A 96 -22.40 -5.31 -5.21
CA VAL A 96 -21.79 -6.64 -5.12
C VAL A 96 -21.91 -7.20 -3.70
N ILE A 97 -21.94 -8.51 -3.57
CA ILE A 97 -21.92 -9.18 -2.27
C ILE A 97 -20.61 -8.89 -1.53
N PHE A 98 -20.65 -8.87 -0.21
CA PHE A 98 -19.47 -9.09 0.61
C PHE A 98 -19.40 -10.58 0.96
N ILE A 99 -18.23 -11.21 0.82
CA ILE A 99 -18.03 -12.57 1.29
C ILE A 99 -17.32 -12.48 2.64
N GLY A 100 -17.96 -13.04 3.68
CA GLY A 100 -17.51 -13.04 5.07
C GLY A 100 -16.12 -13.66 5.26
N ASN A 101 -15.48 -13.33 6.39
CA ASN A 101 -14.13 -13.82 6.68
C ASN A 101 -14.15 -15.23 7.25
N ALA A 102 -13.10 -16.01 6.94
CA ALA A 102 -12.89 -17.30 7.56
C ALA A 102 -12.73 -17.18 9.08
N ALA A 103 -13.55 -17.91 9.81
CA ALA A 103 -13.39 -18.10 11.25
C ALA A 103 -12.08 -18.86 11.51
N ASN A 104 -11.35 -18.43 12.53
CA ASN A 104 -10.13 -19.08 12.96
C ASN A 104 -9.97 -18.96 14.47
N GLY A 105 -9.43 -20.00 15.10
CA GLY A 105 -9.15 -20.02 16.53
C GLY A 105 -7.82 -19.35 16.87
N GLY A 106 -7.74 -18.76 18.05
CA GLY A 106 -6.53 -18.08 18.55
C GLY A 106 -6.66 -16.56 18.54
N THR A 107 -5.54 -15.89 18.83
CA THR A 107 -5.43 -14.42 18.88
C THR A 107 -4.02 -14.01 18.46
N LYS A 108 -3.79 -12.71 18.29
CA LYS A 108 -2.45 -12.20 18.00
C LYS A 108 -1.46 -12.44 19.15
N GLU A 109 -1.94 -12.44 20.40
CA GLU A 109 -1.15 -12.65 21.62
C GLU A 109 -0.87 -14.13 21.91
N THR A 110 -1.82 -15.02 21.61
CA THR A 110 -1.71 -16.45 21.94
C THR A 110 -1.29 -17.31 20.76
N GLY A 111 -1.14 -16.71 19.58
CA GLY A 111 -0.97 -17.43 18.32
C GLY A 111 -2.28 -17.94 17.74
N TRP A 112 -2.27 -18.16 16.43
CA TRP A 112 -3.36 -18.75 15.67
C TRP A 112 -3.29 -20.27 15.68
N GLN A 113 -4.46 -20.92 15.74
CA GLN A 113 -4.55 -22.38 15.85
C GLN A 113 -4.49 -23.08 14.49
N SER A 114 -4.78 -22.36 13.40
CA SER A 114 -4.67 -22.86 12.04
C SER A 114 -4.40 -21.73 11.05
N LEU A 115 -4.05 -22.11 9.81
CA LEU A 115 -4.29 -21.26 8.65
C LEU A 115 -5.58 -21.78 7.99
N PRO A 116 -6.70 -21.03 8.06
CA PRO A 116 -8.01 -21.54 7.67
C PRO A 116 -8.11 -21.70 6.15
N GLN A 117 -8.98 -22.61 5.69
CA GLN A 117 -9.31 -22.69 4.26
C GLN A 117 -10.25 -21.54 3.89
N VAL A 118 -9.82 -20.71 2.94
CA VAL A 118 -10.52 -19.49 2.54
C VAL A 118 -11.24 -19.72 1.22
N THR A 119 -12.53 -19.40 1.16
CA THR A 119 -13.35 -19.53 -0.04
C THR A 119 -12.73 -18.79 -1.22
N GLY A 120 -12.45 -19.54 -2.28
CA GLY A 120 -11.85 -19.04 -3.51
C GLY A 120 -10.33 -18.88 -3.47
N PHE A 121 -9.64 -19.31 -2.41
CA PHE A 121 -8.19 -19.26 -2.29
C PHE A 121 -7.58 -20.64 -2.06
N ASP A 122 -6.37 -20.83 -2.59
CA ASP A 122 -5.53 -21.97 -2.27
C ASP A 122 -4.49 -21.55 -1.20
N LEU A 123 -4.41 -22.31 -0.10
CA LEU A 123 -3.30 -22.19 0.86
C LEU A 123 -2.10 -22.99 0.35
N LYS A 124 -1.06 -22.29 -0.10
CA LYS A 124 0.12 -22.88 -0.77
C LYS A 124 1.35 -22.86 0.15
N ARG A 125 2.20 -23.88 -0.02
CA ARG A 125 3.51 -24.05 0.66
C ARG A 125 4.62 -24.38 -0.35
N ASP A 126 4.47 -23.90 -1.58
CA ASP A 126 5.41 -24.13 -2.69
C ASP A 126 6.48 -23.03 -2.81
N LEU A 127 6.41 -21.96 -2.01
CA LEU A 127 7.42 -20.90 -1.99
C LEU A 127 8.58 -21.28 -1.07
N VAL A 128 9.59 -21.93 -1.64
CA VAL A 128 10.85 -22.24 -0.94
C VAL A 128 11.68 -20.96 -0.79
N VAL A 129 11.90 -20.52 0.44
CA VAL A 129 12.65 -19.28 0.76
C VAL A 129 14.08 -19.54 1.23
N ASP A 130 14.39 -20.80 1.58
CA ASP A 130 15.77 -21.27 1.72
C ASP A 130 15.92 -22.70 1.18
N LYS A 131 16.65 -22.84 0.07
CA LYS A 131 16.85 -24.14 -0.59
C LYS A 131 17.66 -25.13 0.24
N LYS A 132 18.49 -24.65 1.18
CA LYS A 132 19.36 -25.50 1.99
C LYS A 132 18.57 -26.25 3.06
N SER A 133 17.72 -25.54 3.79
CA SER A 133 16.82 -26.12 4.81
C SER A 133 15.54 -26.70 4.22
N GLY A 134 15.13 -26.23 3.03
CA GLY A 134 13.81 -26.54 2.47
C GLY A 134 12.69 -25.71 3.10
N ALA A 135 13.02 -24.67 3.87
CA ALA A 135 12.02 -23.82 4.52
C ALA A 135 11.14 -23.12 3.49
N VAL A 136 9.85 -23.03 3.81
CA VAL A 136 8.81 -22.49 2.95
C VAL A 136 8.07 -21.34 3.62
N GLN A 137 7.61 -20.39 2.83
CA GLN A 137 6.63 -19.42 3.28
C GLN A 137 5.23 -19.90 2.86
N PRO A 138 4.32 -20.20 3.81
CA PRO A 138 2.91 -20.38 3.48
C PRO A 138 2.29 -19.06 2.99
N TYR A 139 1.43 -19.14 1.98
CA TYR A 139 0.68 -17.98 1.47
C TYR A 139 -0.66 -18.40 0.88
N PHE A 140 -1.63 -17.49 0.92
CA PHE A 140 -2.91 -17.65 0.25
C PHE A 140 -2.81 -17.09 -1.16
N GLU A 141 -3.27 -17.82 -2.17
CA GLU A 141 -3.33 -17.36 -3.57
C GLU A 141 -4.76 -17.48 -4.09
N LEU A 142 -5.26 -16.42 -4.73
CA LEU A 142 -6.59 -16.40 -5.32
C LEU A 142 -6.68 -17.45 -6.45
N ALA A 143 -7.56 -18.43 -6.30
CA ALA A 143 -7.62 -19.62 -7.14
C ALA A 143 -8.40 -19.37 -8.45
N GLY A 144 -8.28 -20.30 -9.41
CA GLY A 144 -9.13 -20.36 -10.60
C GLY A 144 -8.76 -19.42 -11.74
N ARG A 145 -7.55 -18.84 -11.75
CA ARG A 145 -7.06 -17.98 -12.85
C ARG A 145 -6.16 -18.79 -13.80
N ASP A 146 -6.25 -18.53 -15.10
CA ASP A 146 -5.22 -18.92 -16.06
C ASP A 146 -4.00 -18.00 -15.94
N PRO A 147 -2.81 -18.49 -15.52
CA PRO A 147 -1.60 -17.68 -15.38
C PRO A 147 -1.23 -16.90 -16.66
N ALA A 148 -1.59 -17.44 -17.84
CA ALA A 148 -1.32 -16.78 -19.11
C ALA A 148 -2.20 -15.54 -19.35
N LYS A 149 -3.31 -15.36 -18.64
CA LYS A 149 -4.18 -14.18 -18.79
C LYS A 149 -3.96 -13.12 -17.73
N VAL A 150 -3.27 -13.46 -16.64
CA VAL A 150 -3.01 -12.54 -15.52
C VAL A 150 -2.11 -11.41 -15.99
N LYS A 151 -2.51 -10.17 -15.65
CA LYS A 151 -1.78 -8.94 -15.96
C LYS A 151 -1.25 -8.26 -14.71
N ARG A 152 -1.86 -8.51 -13.56
CA ARG A 152 -1.50 -7.89 -12.29
C ARG A 152 -1.51 -8.89 -11.16
N VAL A 153 -0.56 -8.73 -10.24
CA VAL A 153 -0.57 -9.42 -8.96
C VAL A 153 -0.55 -8.41 -7.82
N LEU A 154 -1.40 -8.60 -6.82
CA LEU A 154 -1.35 -7.89 -5.55
C LEU A 154 -0.76 -8.82 -4.50
N ILE A 155 0.38 -8.45 -3.92
CA ILE A 155 0.97 -9.13 -2.77
C ILE A 155 0.56 -8.35 -1.52
N VAL A 156 -0.43 -8.86 -0.80
CA VAL A 156 -1.15 -8.13 0.25
C VAL A 156 -0.67 -8.51 1.64
N GLN A 157 -0.60 -7.53 2.54
CA GLN A 157 -0.06 -7.69 3.90
C GLN A 157 -1.14 -7.50 4.95
N PRO A 158 -1.18 -8.36 6.00
CA PRO A 158 -2.11 -8.19 7.12
C PRO A 158 -1.74 -7.03 8.02
N GLY A 159 -2.67 -6.64 8.89
CA GLY A 159 -2.41 -5.74 10.01
C GLY A 159 -1.71 -6.43 11.18
N LEU A 160 -1.72 -5.76 12.33
CA LEU A 160 -1.13 -6.25 13.59
C LEU A 160 -1.60 -7.67 13.99
N PRO A 161 -2.87 -8.09 13.75
CA PRO A 161 -3.30 -9.42 14.13
C PRO A 161 -2.66 -10.57 13.34
N ARG A 162 -1.99 -10.29 12.20
CA ARG A 162 -1.40 -11.31 11.31
C ARG A 162 -2.44 -12.24 10.67
N ASP A 163 -3.69 -11.79 10.61
CA ASP A 163 -4.85 -12.44 9.99
C ASP A 163 -4.81 -12.36 8.46
N SER A 164 -3.77 -12.96 7.88
CA SER A 164 -3.46 -12.89 6.44
C SER A 164 -4.62 -13.36 5.56
N TRP A 165 -5.42 -14.32 6.04
CA TRP A 165 -6.63 -14.81 5.37
C TRP A 165 -7.74 -13.75 5.31
N LYS A 166 -7.89 -12.93 6.36
CA LYS A 166 -8.85 -11.81 6.38
C LYS A 166 -8.42 -10.80 5.32
N TYR A 167 -7.15 -10.40 5.32
CA TYR A 167 -6.68 -9.39 4.38
C TYR A 167 -6.79 -9.83 2.92
N THR A 168 -6.44 -11.07 2.57
CA THR A 168 -6.65 -11.55 1.21
C THR A 168 -8.14 -11.55 0.82
N ASN A 169 -9.03 -11.92 1.74
CA ASN A 169 -10.47 -11.85 1.57
C ASN A 169 -10.97 -10.41 1.33
N LEU A 170 -10.49 -9.42 2.10
CA LEU A 170 -10.81 -8.01 1.94
C LEU A 170 -10.37 -7.47 0.58
N PHE A 171 -9.13 -7.75 0.18
CA PHE A 171 -8.65 -7.36 -1.16
C PHE A 171 -9.42 -8.07 -2.28
N ARG A 172 -9.90 -9.31 -2.09
CA ARG A 172 -10.80 -9.97 -3.06
C ARG A 172 -12.15 -9.26 -3.15
N ASN A 173 -12.76 -8.91 -2.02
CA ASN A 173 -14.01 -8.14 -2.03
C ASN A 173 -13.84 -6.80 -2.76
N ALA A 174 -12.69 -6.13 -2.58
CA ALA A 174 -12.35 -4.92 -3.32
C ALA A 174 -12.12 -5.18 -4.84
N LEU A 175 -11.46 -6.27 -5.22
CA LEU A 175 -11.30 -6.68 -6.62
C LEU A 175 -12.66 -6.91 -7.30
N VAL A 176 -13.58 -7.58 -6.62
CA VAL A 176 -14.95 -7.81 -7.11
C VAL A 176 -15.67 -6.49 -7.33
N CYS A 177 -15.61 -5.58 -6.36
CA CYS A 177 -16.15 -4.24 -6.51
C CYS A 177 -15.53 -3.49 -7.71
N ALA A 178 -14.20 -3.56 -7.87
CA ALA A 178 -13.51 -2.94 -8.99
C ALA A 178 -13.92 -3.52 -10.35
N ALA A 179 -14.09 -4.84 -10.45
CA ALA A 179 -14.52 -5.52 -11.66
C ALA A 179 -15.98 -5.20 -12.03
N ALA A 180 -16.84 -5.06 -11.02
CA ALA A 180 -18.23 -4.65 -11.23
C ALA A 180 -18.36 -3.17 -11.64
N ASN A 181 -17.38 -2.34 -11.28
CA ASN A 181 -17.30 -0.97 -11.74
C ASN A 181 -16.74 -0.89 -13.17
N SER A 182 -17.64 -0.81 -14.14
CA SER A 182 -17.29 -0.72 -15.57
C SER A 182 -16.34 0.43 -15.94
N THR A 183 -16.21 1.49 -15.13
CA THR A 183 -15.29 2.61 -15.41
C THR A 183 -13.83 2.27 -15.11
N ILE A 184 -13.56 1.28 -14.25
CA ILE A 184 -12.19 0.83 -13.95
C ILE A 184 -11.67 -0.08 -15.08
N GLY A 185 -12.56 -0.83 -15.73
CA GLY A 185 -12.27 -1.50 -17.01
C GLY A 185 -11.46 -2.79 -16.91
N ILE A 186 -11.55 -3.49 -15.78
CA ILE A 186 -10.80 -4.72 -15.50
C ILE A 186 -11.72 -5.95 -15.46
N ASN A 187 -11.16 -7.14 -15.62
CA ASN A 187 -11.85 -8.41 -15.39
C ASN A 187 -11.25 -9.13 -14.18
N LEU A 188 -12.02 -10.02 -13.55
CA LEU A 188 -11.54 -10.83 -12.41
C LEU A 188 -10.32 -11.69 -12.77
N GLU A 189 -10.21 -12.15 -14.01
CA GLU A 189 -9.08 -12.97 -14.48
C GLU A 189 -7.80 -12.17 -14.78
N ASP A 190 -7.88 -10.83 -14.86
CA ASP A 190 -6.70 -9.98 -15.05
C ASP A 190 -5.81 -9.94 -13.78
N VAL A 191 -6.34 -10.33 -12.61
CA VAL A 191 -5.72 -10.08 -11.30
C VAL A 191 -5.60 -11.36 -10.45
N ILE A 192 -4.41 -11.58 -9.89
CA ILE A 192 -4.18 -12.49 -8.76
C ILE A 192 -3.97 -11.68 -7.48
N ILE A 193 -4.50 -12.19 -6.37
CA ILE A 193 -4.20 -11.71 -5.02
C ILE A 193 -3.43 -12.81 -4.30
N ALA A 194 -2.31 -12.45 -3.69
CA ALA A 194 -1.47 -13.35 -2.91
C ALA A 194 -1.14 -12.72 -1.56
N GLY A 195 -1.34 -13.45 -0.45
CA GLY A 195 -1.04 -12.96 0.89
C GLY A 195 -0.12 -13.92 1.65
N PRO A 196 1.16 -13.57 1.88
CA PRO A 196 2.02 -14.37 2.74
C PRO A 196 1.44 -14.47 4.15
N ALA A 197 1.39 -15.69 4.69
CA ALA A 197 0.96 -15.92 6.06
C ALA A 197 2.12 -15.68 7.04
N TRP A 198 2.17 -14.49 7.65
CA TRP A 198 3.22 -14.12 8.60
C TRP A 198 3.03 -14.81 9.95
N LEU A 199 3.62 -15.99 10.07
CA LEU A 199 3.61 -16.78 11.28
C LEU A 199 4.71 -16.34 12.26
N ASN A 200 4.44 -16.45 13.55
CA ASN A 200 5.39 -16.21 14.62
C ASN A 200 5.57 -17.45 15.52
N GLN A 201 6.41 -17.34 16.54
CA GLN A 201 6.68 -18.44 17.49
C GLN A 201 5.44 -18.86 18.30
N ASP A 202 4.49 -17.96 18.55
CA ASP A 202 3.24 -18.27 19.24
C ASP A 202 2.35 -19.17 18.37
N ASP A 203 2.34 -18.97 17.06
CA ASP A 203 1.60 -19.80 16.11
C ASP A 203 2.16 -21.24 16.00
N ILE A 204 3.43 -21.46 16.34
CA ILE A 204 4.00 -22.82 16.48
C ILE A 204 3.32 -23.52 17.65
N THR A 205 3.20 -22.82 18.78
CA THR A 205 2.64 -23.36 20.01
C THR A 205 1.12 -23.56 19.89
N ALA A 206 0.45 -22.64 19.20
CA ALA A 206 -1.00 -22.68 18.98
C ALA A 206 -1.43 -23.70 17.90
N GLY A 207 -0.56 -24.02 16.94
CA GLY A 207 -0.75 -25.12 15.98
C GLY A 207 -0.90 -24.70 14.51
N ALA A 208 -0.84 -23.41 14.17
CA ALA A 208 -0.93 -22.98 12.77
C ALA A 208 0.33 -23.25 11.95
N ALA A 209 1.52 -23.20 12.56
CA ALA A 209 2.79 -23.38 11.85
C ALA A 209 3.13 -24.86 11.62
N GLN A 210 3.54 -25.19 10.39
CA GLN A 210 4.08 -26.51 10.05
C GLN A 210 5.61 -26.55 10.18
N LYS A 211 6.19 -27.76 10.17
CA LYS A 211 7.61 -28.00 10.45
C LYS A 211 8.59 -27.21 9.57
N ASP A 212 8.20 -26.89 8.33
CA ASP A 212 9.05 -26.18 7.35
C ASP A 212 8.62 -24.71 7.19
N ASP A 213 7.56 -24.28 7.86
CA ASP A 213 7.03 -22.92 7.72
C ASP A 213 7.99 -21.93 8.38
N VAL A 214 8.34 -20.88 7.65
CA VAL A 214 9.11 -19.76 8.21
C VAL A 214 8.28 -19.05 9.28
N THR A 215 8.94 -18.79 10.40
CA THR A 215 8.33 -18.07 11.54
C THR A 215 9.21 -16.92 11.98
N PHE A 216 8.59 -15.87 12.51
CA PHE A 216 9.27 -14.67 13.00
C PHE A 216 9.06 -14.49 14.50
N SER A 217 9.75 -13.51 15.08
CA SER A 217 9.48 -13.10 16.46
C SER A 217 8.35 -12.06 16.44
N GLN A 218 7.25 -12.30 17.16
CA GLN A 218 6.15 -11.34 17.33
C GLN A 218 5.76 -10.61 16.02
N GLY A 219 5.76 -9.27 16.01
CA GLY A 219 5.46 -8.42 14.86
C GLY A 219 6.67 -8.12 13.96
N GLN A 220 7.85 -8.68 14.26
CA GLN A 220 9.13 -8.31 13.63
C GLN A 220 9.20 -8.61 12.13
N TRP A 221 8.29 -9.45 11.61
CA TRP A 221 8.11 -9.66 10.17
C TRP A 221 7.81 -8.34 9.42
N ALA A 222 7.18 -7.36 10.07
CA ALA A 222 6.88 -6.06 9.47
C ALA A 222 8.10 -5.14 9.30
N PHE A 223 9.22 -5.45 9.96
CA PHE A 223 10.41 -4.61 10.02
C PHE A 223 11.63 -5.22 9.31
N GLY A 224 11.42 -6.22 8.45
CA GLY A 224 12.50 -6.87 7.71
C GLY A 224 13.37 -7.79 8.55
N ALA A 225 12.90 -8.19 9.74
CA ALA A 225 13.68 -9.01 10.66
C ALA A 225 13.97 -10.41 10.11
N LEU A 226 15.00 -11.04 10.68
CA LEU A 226 15.35 -12.41 10.39
C LEU A 226 14.37 -13.37 11.07
N SER A 227 14.05 -14.46 10.39
CA SER A 227 13.25 -15.57 10.89
C SER A 227 13.81 -16.15 12.20
N LYS A 228 12.94 -16.80 12.96
CA LYS A 228 13.24 -17.56 14.19
C LYS A 228 13.03 -19.06 14.02
N GLY A 229 12.67 -19.51 12.82
CA GLY A 229 12.58 -20.91 12.49
C GLY A 229 12.15 -21.13 11.02
N PRO A 230 12.23 -22.39 10.54
CA PRO A 230 12.63 -23.58 11.29
C PRO A 230 14.13 -23.65 11.64
N GLY A 231 14.48 -24.20 12.81
CA GLY A 231 15.87 -24.33 13.27
C GLY A 231 16.63 -22.99 13.34
N ASP A 232 17.88 -22.98 12.84
CA ASP A 232 18.74 -21.79 12.81
C ASP A 232 18.51 -20.89 11.57
N LEU A 233 17.34 -20.99 10.92
CA LEU A 233 17.03 -20.21 9.73
C LEU A 233 17.09 -18.70 10.00
N THR A 234 17.75 -17.96 9.13
CA THR A 234 17.93 -16.50 9.21
C THR A 234 17.54 -15.80 7.91
N VAL A 235 16.32 -16.07 7.42
CA VAL A 235 15.74 -15.41 6.24
C VAL A 235 15.03 -14.14 6.67
N SER A 236 15.30 -13.02 5.99
CA SER A 236 14.55 -11.77 6.22
C SER A 236 13.13 -11.89 5.65
N SER A 237 12.12 -11.31 6.32
CA SER A 237 10.78 -11.17 5.74
C SER A 237 10.78 -10.41 4.41
N TYR A 238 11.72 -9.50 4.18
CA TYR A 238 11.86 -8.82 2.89
C TYR A 238 12.40 -9.72 1.79
N SER A 239 13.21 -10.72 2.13
CA SER A 239 13.63 -11.76 1.18
C SER A 239 12.45 -12.66 0.77
N VAL A 240 11.46 -12.85 1.65
CA VAL A 240 10.22 -13.56 1.32
C VAL A 240 9.40 -12.79 0.28
N LEU A 241 9.27 -11.46 0.47
CA LEU A 241 8.61 -10.60 -0.51
C LEU A 241 9.37 -10.58 -1.84
N ASP A 242 10.71 -10.61 -1.82
CA ASP A 242 11.52 -10.74 -3.04
C ASP A 242 11.17 -12.03 -3.78
N ALA A 243 11.13 -13.16 -3.08
CA ALA A 243 10.80 -14.46 -3.65
C ALA A 243 9.40 -14.49 -4.27
N LEU A 244 8.40 -13.87 -3.65
CA LEU A 244 7.06 -13.71 -4.23
C LEU A 244 7.10 -12.83 -5.49
N THR A 245 7.80 -11.70 -5.46
CA THR A 245 7.91 -10.83 -6.65
C THR A 245 8.62 -11.53 -7.81
N GLU A 246 9.65 -12.33 -7.52
CA GLU A 246 10.38 -13.12 -8.52
C GLU A 246 9.48 -14.21 -9.11
N LYS A 247 8.72 -14.95 -8.28
CA LYS A 247 7.74 -15.96 -8.72
C LYS A 247 6.76 -15.39 -9.74
N TYR A 248 6.11 -14.26 -9.43
CA TYR A 248 5.07 -13.70 -10.29
C TYR A 248 5.61 -12.93 -11.51
N PHE A 249 6.90 -12.59 -11.54
CA PHE A 249 7.55 -12.05 -12.73
C PHE A 249 8.27 -13.11 -13.57
N ASP A 250 8.29 -14.38 -13.18
CA ASP A 250 8.77 -15.44 -14.07
C ASP A 250 7.85 -15.53 -15.29
N LYS A 251 8.40 -15.13 -16.45
CA LYS A 251 7.68 -15.10 -17.73
C LYS A 251 7.35 -16.49 -18.27
N LYS A 252 7.91 -17.56 -17.71
CA LYS A 252 7.52 -18.93 -18.04
C LYS A 252 6.16 -19.27 -17.46
N ASP A 253 5.91 -18.86 -16.23
CA ASP A 253 4.66 -19.15 -15.52
C ASP A 253 3.62 -18.04 -15.76
N TYR A 254 4.06 -16.78 -15.75
CA TYR A 254 3.22 -15.59 -15.83
C TYR A 254 3.66 -14.66 -16.99
N PRO A 255 3.46 -15.08 -18.26
CA PRO A 255 3.99 -14.36 -19.43
C PRO A 255 3.46 -12.92 -19.53
N ASN A 256 2.21 -12.67 -19.12
CA ASN A 256 1.51 -11.40 -19.34
C ASN A 256 1.44 -10.49 -18.10
N VAL A 257 2.05 -10.88 -16.97
CA VAL A 257 2.10 -10.00 -15.79
C VAL A 257 2.90 -8.73 -16.12
N ASN A 258 2.19 -7.61 -16.04
CA ASN A 258 2.71 -6.28 -16.30
C ASN A 258 3.23 -5.62 -15.03
N GLN A 259 2.54 -5.81 -13.90
CA GLN A 259 2.82 -5.10 -12.67
C GLN A 259 2.54 -5.94 -11.43
N ILE A 260 3.28 -5.66 -10.37
CA ILE A 260 3.02 -6.16 -9.02
C ILE A 260 2.75 -4.96 -8.11
N TRP A 261 1.71 -5.06 -7.30
CA TRP A 261 1.42 -4.13 -6.21
C TRP A 261 1.70 -4.81 -4.89
N ILE A 262 2.55 -4.21 -4.05
CA ILE A 262 2.68 -4.61 -2.64
C ILE A 262 1.76 -3.70 -1.84
N ALA A 263 0.77 -4.26 -1.15
CA ALA A 263 -0.30 -3.48 -0.54
C ALA A 263 -0.60 -3.92 0.90
N GLY A 264 -0.96 -2.99 1.77
CA GLY A 264 -1.30 -3.32 3.16
C GLY A 264 -1.88 -2.13 3.92
N HIS A 265 -2.59 -2.43 5.01
CA HIS A 265 -3.14 -1.42 5.92
C HIS A 265 -2.57 -1.62 7.34
N SER A 266 -2.52 -0.56 8.15
CA SER A 266 -2.00 -0.59 9.53
C SER A 266 -0.54 -1.10 9.55
N LEU A 267 -0.22 -2.11 10.36
CA LEU A 267 1.10 -2.74 10.38
C LEU A 267 1.53 -3.28 8.99
N GLY A 268 0.59 -3.72 8.16
CA GLY A 268 0.86 -4.12 6.78
C GLY A 268 1.24 -2.94 5.89
N GLY A 269 0.64 -1.76 6.12
CA GLY A 269 1.02 -0.52 5.44
C GLY A 269 2.41 -0.04 5.86
N LEU A 270 2.74 -0.21 7.15
CA LEU A 270 4.09 0.00 7.68
C LEU A 270 5.09 -0.90 6.96
N LEU A 271 4.84 -2.22 6.89
CA LEU A 271 5.71 -3.16 6.17
C LEU A 271 5.93 -2.72 4.73
N VAL A 272 4.86 -2.32 4.04
CA VAL A 272 4.92 -1.91 2.63
C VAL A 272 5.88 -0.73 2.47
N GLN A 273 5.78 0.28 3.33
CA GLN A 273 6.66 1.44 3.26
C GLN A 273 8.11 1.10 3.60
N HIS A 274 8.30 0.29 4.63
CA HIS A 274 9.64 -0.10 5.07
C HIS A 274 10.33 -0.92 3.98
N TYR A 275 9.62 -1.89 3.40
CA TYR A 275 10.11 -2.66 2.27
C TYR A 275 10.37 -1.77 1.06
N ALA A 276 9.45 -0.87 0.71
CA ALA A 276 9.65 0.09 -0.37
C ALA A 276 10.90 0.96 -0.14
N MET A 277 11.25 1.31 1.09
CA MET A 277 12.46 2.09 1.39
C MET A 277 13.75 1.30 1.09
N VAL A 278 13.85 0.06 1.58
CA VAL A 278 15.11 -0.70 1.55
C VAL A 278 15.18 -1.81 0.51
N ARG A 279 14.12 -2.01 -0.29
CA ARG A 279 14.07 -3.03 -1.34
C ARG A 279 15.30 -2.98 -2.23
N LYS A 280 15.83 -4.16 -2.56
CA LYS A 280 16.89 -4.31 -3.55
C LYS A 280 16.31 -4.15 -4.96
N PRO A 281 16.85 -3.26 -5.81
CA PRO A 281 16.34 -3.10 -7.16
C PRO A 281 16.59 -4.38 -7.96
N THR A 282 15.59 -4.79 -8.72
CA THR A 282 15.70 -5.89 -9.68
C THR A 282 15.48 -5.37 -11.10
N ARG A 283 15.68 -6.22 -12.11
CA ARG A 283 15.36 -5.91 -13.51
C ARG A 283 13.95 -5.34 -13.69
N ASP A 284 13.01 -5.84 -12.90
CA ASP A 284 11.57 -5.54 -13.02
C ASP A 284 11.10 -4.43 -12.06
N GLU A 285 12.03 -3.76 -11.37
CA GLU A 285 11.74 -2.70 -10.38
C GLU A 285 10.77 -1.61 -10.87
N PRO A 286 10.85 -1.10 -12.12
CA PRO A 286 9.90 -0.09 -12.60
C PRO A 286 8.43 -0.52 -12.62
N ASN A 287 8.17 -1.82 -12.44
CA ASN A 287 6.86 -2.45 -12.48
C ASN A 287 6.38 -2.95 -11.11
N ILE A 288 7.08 -2.59 -10.03
CA ILE A 288 6.66 -2.87 -8.65
C ILE A 288 6.18 -1.55 -8.05
N ASN A 289 4.92 -1.52 -7.65
CA ASN A 289 4.28 -0.35 -7.04
C ASN A 289 3.87 -0.69 -5.59
N PHE A 290 3.70 0.34 -4.76
CA PHE A 290 3.47 0.19 -3.33
C PHE A 290 2.23 0.99 -2.91
N TRP A 291 1.32 0.37 -2.17
CA TRP A 291 0.14 1.03 -1.59
C TRP A 291 0.10 0.79 -0.08
N MET A 292 0.08 1.86 0.71
CA MET A 292 0.05 1.76 2.18
C MET A 292 -1.14 2.54 2.74
N GLY A 293 -2.01 1.86 3.47
CA GLY A 293 -3.12 2.47 4.20
C GLY A 293 -2.77 2.66 5.67
N ASN A 294 -2.89 3.87 6.19
CA ASN A 294 -2.75 4.19 7.62
C ASN A 294 -1.58 3.49 8.37
N PRO A 295 -0.31 3.61 7.92
CA PRO A 295 0.82 3.05 8.67
C PRO A 295 0.90 3.56 10.11
N GLY A 296 1.25 2.65 11.03
CA GLY A 296 1.53 2.98 12.43
C GLY A 296 2.68 3.97 12.60
N SER A 297 3.73 3.80 11.79
CA SER A 297 4.94 4.63 11.73
C SER A 297 5.62 4.43 10.38
N TYR A 298 6.63 5.24 10.10
CA TYR A 298 7.35 5.26 8.82
C TYR A 298 8.87 5.17 9.01
N VAL A 299 9.57 4.64 8.01
CA VAL A 299 11.00 4.93 7.86
C VAL A 299 11.13 6.38 7.37
N TRP A 300 11.71 7.25 8.20
CA TRP A 300 11.84 8.65 7.84
C TRP A 300 13.00 8.87 6.84
N PRO A 301 12.76 9.56 5.71
CA PRO A 301 13.77 9.74 4.66
C PRO A 301 14.80 10.86 4.96
N VAL A 302 14.51 11.71 5.93
CA VAL A 302 15.34 12.85 6.35
C VAL A 302 15.73 12.75 7.83
N ASP A 303 16.72 13.53 8.26
CA ASP A 303 17.20 13.42 9.65
C ASP A 303 16.36 14.28 10.61
N GLU A 304 15.75 15.36 10.12
CA GLU A 304 14.87 16.22 10.90
C GLU A 304 13.53 15.52 11.18
N ARG A 305 13.06 15.65 12.43
CA ARG A 305 11.77 15.14 12.88
C ARG A 305 10.78 16.28 13.11
N PRO A 306 9.48 16.09 12.77
CA PRO A 306 8.44 17.11 12.92
C PRO A 306 8.16 17.43 14.39
N ASP A 307 8.29 16.43 15.27
CA ASP A 307 7.94 16.54 16.69
C ASP A 307 9.12 16.25 17.61
N LYS A 308 8.97 16.74 18.85
CA LYS A 308 9.82 16.39 19.99
C LYS A 308 8.91 15.96 21.13
N PRO A 309 8.81 14.64 21.41
CA PRO A 309 7.96 14.15 22.48
C PRO A 309 8.45 14.63 23.84
N SER A 310 7.61 14.44 24.87
CA SER A 310 7.94 14.86 26.23
C SER A 310 9.27 14.24 26.70
N SER A 311 9.97 14.90 27.64
CA SER A 311 11.26 14.41 28.17
C SER A 311 11.21 13.01 28.81
N LYS A 312 10.01 12.47 29.07
CA LYS A 312 9.80 11.09 29.55
C LYS A 312 10.01 10.03 28.45
N LEU A 313 9.94 10.43 27.18
CA LEU A 313 10.23 9.61 25.99
C LEU A 313 11.50 10.16 25.32
N ASN A 314 12.67 9.82 25.87
CA ASN A 314 13.95 10.26 25.32
C ASN A 314 14.67 9.12 24.57
N CYS A 315 14.60 9.18 23.25
CA CYS A 315 15.31 8.32 22.30
C CYS A 315 15.86 9.19 21.15
N GLU A 316 16.29 10.43 21.44
CA GLU A 316 16.90 11.32 20.45
C GLU A 316 18.12 10.68 19.76
N ALA A 317 18.79 9.78 20.48
CA ALA A 317 19.93 9.03 19.99
C ALA A 317 19.55 7.91 19.00
N ASP A 318 18.29 7.52 18.87
CA ASP A 318 17.92 6.27 18.17
C ASP A 318 16.82 6.44 17.12
N PHE A 319 16.03 7.52 17.13
CA PHE A 319 14.92 7.69 16.18
C PHE A 319 15.34 7.71 14.70
N ASN A 320 16.62 7.96 14.41
CA ASN A 320 17.17 7.95 13.05
C ASN A 320 17.74 6.58 12.64
N ALA A 321 17.87 5.62 13.55
CA ALA A 321 18.23 4.24 13.20
C ALA A 321 17.01 3.49 12.63
N TRP A 322 17.27 2.38 11.93
CA TRP A 322 16.25 1.43 11.55
C TRP A 322 15.49 0.92 12.79
N PRO A 323 14.14 0.82 12.77
CA PRO A 323 13.26 0.98 11.61
C PRO A 323 12.72 2.39 11.35
N TYR A 324 13.04 3.38 12.18
CA TYR A 324 12.39 4.70 12.12
C TYR A 324 13.12 5.73 11.25
N GLY A 325 14.34 5.43 10.82
CA GLY A 325 15.13 6.28 9.94
C GLY A 325 16.18 5.51 9.14
N MET A 326 17.07 6.27 8.50
CA MET A 326 18.06 5.78 7.54
C MET A 326 19.51 6.04 7.95
N ARG A 327 19.78 6.27 9.24
CA ARG A 327 21.15 6.40 9.76
C ARG A 327 21.95 5.13 9.49
N ASN A 328 23.22 5.31 9.12
CA ASN A 328 24.13 4.22 8.76
C ASN A 328 25.51 4.35 9.45
N GLY A 329 25.54 4.86 10.69
CA GLY A 329 26.79 5.07 11.43
C GLY A 329 27.49 3.75 11.81
N THR A 330 26.71 2.72 12.13
CA THR A 330 27.15 1.38 12.48
C THR A 330 26.23 0.31 11.90
N GLU A 331 26.69 -0.95 11.85
CA GLU A 331 25.86 -2.06 11.36
C GLU A 331 24.59 -2.32 12.19
N LYS A 332 24.52 -1.79 13.42
CA LYS A 332 23.33 -1.87 14.28
C LYS A 332 22.24 -0.88 13.89
N ASP A 333 22.60 0.21 13.20
CA ASP A 333 21.66 1.24 12.78
C ASP A 333 20.83 0.83 11.56
N VAL A 334 21.20 -0.27 10.88
CA VAL A 334 20.66 -0.63 9.57
C VAL A 334 20.05 -2.03 9.55
N VAL A 335 19.05 -2.22 8.69
CA VAL A 335 18.40 -3.53 8.51
C VAL A 335 19.35 -4.56 7.91
N THR A 336 19.38 -5.77 8.48
CA THR A 336 20.24 -6.86 7.98
C THR A 336 20.05 -7.12 6.49
N TYR A 337 18.80 -7.06 6.02
CA TYR A 337 18.42 -7.31 4.62
C TYR A 337 19.22 -6.47 3.61
N ARG A 338 19.45 -5.17 3.90
CA ARG A 338 20.11 -4.19 3.01
C ARG A 338 21.37 -3.59 3.65
N ARG A 339 21.96 -4.27 4.66
CA ARG A 339 23.08 -3.75 5.45
C ARG A 339 24.23 -3.26 4.60
N LYS A 340 24.71 -4.11 3.67
CA LYS A 340 25.87 -3.79 2.83
C LYS A 340 25.67 -2.47 2.09
N ASP A 341 24.56 -2.34 1.37
CA ASP A 341 24.29 -1.17 0.52
C ASP A 341 24.02 0.09 1.36
N MET A 342 23.36 -0.04 2.51
CA MET A 342 23.17 1.09 3.43
C MET A 342 24.49 1.57 4.06
N MET A 343 25.38 0.64 4.45
CA MET A 343 26.69 0.99 4.98
C MET A 343 27.61 1.58 3.92
N GLU A 344 27.48 1.16 2.66
CA GLU A 344 28.23 1.72 1.53
C GLU A 344 27.71 3.12 1.16
N ASN A 345 26.40 3.25 0.94
CA ASN A 345 25.77 4.53 0.62
C ASN A 345 24.26 4.54 0.86
N ALA A 346 23.83 4.93 2.07
CA ALA A 346 22.41 5.10 2.39
C ALA A 346 21.68 6.14 1.51
N ALA A 347 22.40 7.11 0.93
CA ALA A 347 21.79 8.10 0.03
C ALA A 347 21.34 7.45 -1.30
N ASP A 348 22.06 6.46 -1.81
CA ASP A 348 21.65 5.72 -3.01
C ASP A 348 20.39 4.88 -2.75
N VAL A 349 20.30 4.24 -1.58
CA VAL A 349 19.10 3.50 -1.16
C VAL A 349 17.88 4.44 -1.07
N LYS A 350 18.04 5.65 -0.50
CA LYS A 350 16.97 6.67 -0.49
C LYS A 350 16.58 7.12 -1.90
N LYS A 351 17.55 7.30 -2.79
CA LYS A 351 17.29 7.68 -4.19
C LYS A 351 16.49 6.60 -4.93
N GLU A 352 16.78 5.32 -4.68
CA GLU A 352 15.97 4.22 -5.19
C GLU A 352 14.52 4.34 -4.70
N TYR A 353 14.30 4.58 -3.40
CA TYR A 353 12.96 4.79 -2.84
C TYR A 353 12.19 5.94 -3.48
N PHE A 354 12.84 7.09 -3.68
CA PHE A 354 12.21 8.25 -4.31
C PHE A 354 11.85 8.01 -5.79
N SER A 355 12.46 7.02 -6.46
CA SER A 355 12.12 6.66 -7.84
C SER A 355 10.92 5.71 -7.96
N ARG A 356 10.53 5.06 -6.86
CA ARG A 356 9.44 4.08 -6.80
C ARG A 356 8.08 4.75 -6.88
N HIS A 357 7.08 4.00 -7.34
CA HIS A 357 5.69 4.41 -7.25
C HIS A 357 5.12 4.03 -5.88
N VAL A 358 4.78 5.03 -5.06
CA VAL A 358 4.35 4.84 -3.68
C VAL A 358 3.08 5.64 -3.43
N VAL A 359 2.00 4.96 -3.07
CA VAL A 359 0.72 5.57 -2.69
C VAL A 359 0.56 5.51 -1.18
N TYR A 360 0.43 6.67 -0.56
CA TYR A 360 0.12 6.88 0.85
C TYR A 360 -1.37 7.16 0.98
N ALA A 361 -2.16 6.17 1.41
CA ALA A 361 -3.57 6.35 1.69
C ALA A 361 -3.78 6.65 3.20
N LEU A 362 -4.34 7.81 3.50
CA LEU A 362 -4.50 8.34 4.85
C LEU A 362 -5.99 8.60 5.15
N GLY A 363 -6.56 7.90 6.13
CA GLY A 363 -7.91 8.14 6.63
C GLY A 363 -7.98 9.48 7.37
N LEU A 364 -8.90 10.35 6.98
CA LEU A 364 -9.02 11.69 7.55
C LEU A 364 -9.55 11.72 9.00
N GLU A 365 -10.05 10.58 9.50
CA GLU A 365 -10.52 10.41 10.88
C GLU A 365 -9.64 9.42 11.66
N ASP A 366 -8.44 9.10 11.16
CA ASP A 366 -7.53 8.15 11.80
C ASP A 366 -6.60 8.84 12.82
N ASP A 367 -7.21 9.29 13.91
CA ASP A 367 -6.52 9.94 15.03
C ASP A 367 -5.97 8.95 16.07
N GLY A 368 -5.94 7.65 15.74
CA GLY A 368 -5.37 6.61 16.61
C GLY A 368 -3.86 6.80 16.82
N ASN A 369 -3.36 6.48 18.02
CA ASN A 369 -1.94 6.64 18.39
C ASN A 369 -0.97 5.84 17.51
N GLY A 370 -1.42 4.67 17.04
CA GLY A 370 -0.60 3.75 16.25
C GLY A 370 0.57 3.18 17.03
N ASP A 371 1.77 3.29 16.44
CA ASP A 371 3.01 2.83 17.04
C ASP A 371 3.39 3.68 18.28
N ASP A 372 3.48 3.05 19.44
CA ASP A 372 3.77 3.68 20.74
C ASP A 372 5.25 3.64 21.13
N HIS A 373 6.13 3.15 20.25
CA HIS A 373 7.57 3.23 20.54
C HIS A 373 8.02 4.70 20.59
N CYS A 374 9.03 4.96 21.44
CA CYS A 374 9.54 6.30 21.67
C CYS A 374 9.90 7.02 20.37
N GLU A 375 10.52 6.32 19.44
CA GLU A 375 11.01 6.84 18.17
C GLU A 375 9.87 7.24 17.23
N ALA A 376 8.75 6.51 17.27
CA ALA A 376 7.56 6.80 16.47
C ALA A 376 6.89 8.12 16.90
N HIS A 377 6.96 8.47 18.19
CA HIS A 377 6.44 9.74 18.71
C HIS A 377 7.16 10.98 18.19
N TYR A 378 8.34 10.83 17.58
CA TYR A 378 9.00 11.94 16.86
C TYR A 378 8.37 12.23 15.49
N GLN A 379 7.51 11.36 14.98
CA GLN A 379 6.90 11.47 13.65
C GLN A 379 5.54 12.18 13.68
N GLY A 380 4.87 12.22 14.83
CA GLY A 380 3.51 12.72 14.98
C GLY A 380 2.75 11.98 16.09
N LYS A 381 1.59 12.52 16.45
CA LYS A 381 0.75 12.06 17.58
C LYS A 381 -0.30 11.02 17.22
N SER A 382 -0.62 10.89 15.94
CA SER A 382 -1.61 9.94 15.42
C SER A 382 -1.19 9.38 14.06
N HIS A 383 -1.88 8.36 13.56
CA HIS A 383 -1.68 7.84 12.20
C HIS A 383 -1.76 8.95 11.15
N LEU A 384 -2.85 9.73 11.17
CA LEU A 384 -3.05 10.82 10.21
C LEU A 384 -1.97 11.91 10.33
N ASP A 385 -1.62 12.34 11.55
CA ASP A 385 -0.59 13.35 11.79
C ASP A 385 0.78 12.87 11.27
N ARG A 386 1.15 11.61 11.52
CA ARG A 386 2.38 11.00 10.98
C ARG A 386 2.37 10.98 9.45
N GLY A 387 1.25 10.63 8.83
CA GLY A 387 1.07 10.63 7.38
C GLY A 387 1.21 12.03 6.75
N GLN A 388 0.60 13.05 7.35
CA GLN A 388 0.72 14.45 6.92
C GLN A 388 2.15 14.98 7.13
N ASN A 389 2.79 14.57 8.23
CA ASN A 389 4.16 14.99 8.52
C ASN A 389 5.19 14.36 7.59
N ILE A 390 5.03 13.10 7.17
CA ILE A 390 5.93 12.52 6.16
C ILE A 390 5.76 13.20 4.80
N GLU A 391 4.53 13.57 4.41
CA GLU A 391 4.31 14.38 3.22
C GLU A 391 5.06 15.72 3.31
N LYS A 392 4.94 16.40 4.45
CA LYS A 392 5.66 17.65 4.72
C LYS A 392 7.18 17.46 4.70
N ALA A 393 7.69 16.34 5.22
CA ALA A 393 9.11 16.01 5.17
C ALA A 393 9.58 15.77 3.73
N LEU A 394 8.82 15.06 2.90
CA LEU A 394 9.15 14.87 1.49
C LEU A 394 9.16 16.20 0.72
N ARG A 395 8.29 17.16 1.07
CA ARG A 395 8.30 18.50 0.47
C ARG A 395 9.58 19.29 0.73
N THR A 396 10.39 18.93 1.73
CA THR A 396 11.68 19.60 2.00
C THR A 396 12.83 19.07 1.15
N LEU A 397 12.64 17.93 0.46
CA LEU A 397 13.66 17.36 -0.41
C LEU A 397 13.97 18.29 -1.60
N PRO A 398 15.20 18.26 -2.13
CA PRO A 398 15.50 18.90 -3.41
C PRO A 398 14.59 18.35 -4.51
N GLY A 399 13.73 19.21 -5.09
CA GLY A 399 12.71 18.82 -6.07
C GLY A 399 11.31 18.61 -5.48
N GLY A 400 11.15 18.68 -4.16
CA GLY A 400 9.88 18.47 -3.47
C GLY A 400 9.52 16.99 -3.32
N VAL A 401 8.21 16.71 -3.19
CA VAL A 401 7.70 15.34 -3.14
C VAL A 401 8.09 14.61 -4.43
N PRO A 402 8.63 13.38 -4.36
CA PRO A 402 8.97 12.64 -5.57
C PRO A 402 7.76 12.47 -6.51
N ASP A 403 7.96 12.62 -7.82
CA ASP A 403 6.89 12.67 -8.82
C ASP A 403 5.93 11.46 -8.81
N ARG A 404 6.39 10.31 -8.29
CA ARG A 404 5.62 9.06 -8.23
C ARG A 404 5.18 8.68 -6.82
N HIS A 405 5.31 9.60 -5.87
CA HIS A 405 4.78 9.49 -4.52
C HIS A 405 3.45 10.24 -4.45
N ILE A 406 2.36 9.53 -4.18
CA ILE A 406 0.98 10.01 -4.25
C ILE A 406 0.37 9.95 -2.86
N PHE A 407 -0.33 11.01 -2.44
CA PHE A 407 -1.02 11.09 -1.16
C PHE A 407 -2.54 11.15 -1.38
N ASP A 408 -3.23 10.09 -0.98
CA ASP A 408 -4.67 9.97 -1.04
C ASP A 408 -5.26 10.17 0.36
N TYR A 409 -6.03 11.24 0.53
CA TYR A 409 -6.76 11.50 1.76
C TYR A 409 -8.18 10.92 1.64
N VAL A 410 -8.51 9.95 2.48
CA VAL A 410 -9.77 9.22 2.43
C VAL A 410 -10.75 9.85 3.44
N PRO A 411 -11.81 10.54 2.97
CA PRO A 411 -12.77 11.22 3.85
C PRO A 411 -13.63 10.22 4.62
N ASP A 412 -14.07 10.61 5.82
CA ASP A 412 -15.01 9.85 6.66
C ASP A 412 -14.54 8.41 7.01
N VAL A 413 -13.22 8.20 7.04
CA VAL A 413 -12.59 6.91 7.33
C VAL A 413 -11.53 7.07 8.43
N SER A 414 -11.65 6.24 9.46
CA SER A 414 -10.67 6.12 10.54
C SER A 414 -9.73 4.93 10.29
N HIS A 415 -9.33 4.18 11.32
CA HIS A 415 -8.42 3.03 11.21
C HIS A 415 -9.11 1.73 10.71
N GLN A 416 -9.81 1.81 9.57
CA GLN A 416 -10.71 0.76 9.07
C GLN A 416 -10.18 0.16 7.76
N ASP A 417 -9.75 -1.11 7.80
CA ASP A 417 -9.06 -1.76 6.69
C ASP A 417 -9.87 -1.77 5.39
N TYR A 418 -11.09 -2.32 5.39
CA TYR A 418 -11.88 -2.47 4.18
C TYR A 418 -12.32 -1.14 3.59
N LYS A 419 -12.67 -0.15 4.42
CA LYS A 419 -12.96 1.22 3.97
C LYS A 419 -11.78 1.87 3.24
N MET A 420 -10.56 1.68 3.74
CA MET A 420 -9.36 2.17 3.07
C MET A 420 -9.09 1.44 1.75
N ILE A 421 -9.12 0.10 1.77
CA ILE A 421 -8.83 -0.77 0.61
C ILE A 421 -9.86 -0.58 -0.51
N SER A 422 -11.13 -0.37 -0.17
CA SER A 422 -12.23 -0.21 -1.13
C SER A 422 -12.53 1.26 -1.50
N SER A 423 -11.75 2.22 -1.00
CA SER A 423 -11.91 3.63 -1.39
C SER A 423 -11.76 3.81 -2.91
N PRO A 424 -12.45 4.76 -3.55
CA PRO A 424 -12.40 4.91 -5.01
C PRO A 424 -10.99 5.06 -5.59
N ALA A 425 -10.11 5.80 -4.89
CA ALA A 425 -8.71 5.96 -5.28
C ALA A 425 -7.93 4.64 -5.14
N ALA A 426 -8.09 3.91 -4.02
CA ALA A 426 -7.46 2.61 -3.84
C ALA A 426 -7.90 1.60 -4.89
N LEU A 427 -9.21 1.52 -5.21
CA LEU A 427 -9.71 0.64 -6.28
C LEU A 427 -9.06 0.96 -7.64
N TRP A 428 -8.87 2.24 -7.95
CA TRP A 428 -8.19 2.65 -9.17
C TRP A 428 -6.71 2.25 -9.17
N HIS A 429 -5.94 2.63 -8.14
CA HIS A 429 -4.51 2.31 -8.04
C HIS A 429 -4.27 0.80 -8.07
N LEU A 430 -4.93 0.07 -7.17
CA LEU A 430 -4.73 -1.36 -6.98
C LEU A 430 -5.14 -2.17 -8.21
N PHE A 431 -6.20 -1.81 -8.94
CA PHE A 431 -6.74 -2.66 -10.01
C PHE A 431 -6.65 -2.06 -11.42
N GLY A 432 -6.94 -0.77 -11.59
CA GLY A 432 -7.07 -0.15 -12.92
C GLY A 432 -5.79 0.51 -13.45
N GLU A 433 -5.07 1.24 -12.61
CA GLU A 433 -3.98 2.14 -13.01
C GLU A 433 -2.89 1.40 -13.77
N ASP A 434 -2.65 1.70 -15.05
CA ASP A 434 -1.57 1.08 -15.83
C ASP A 434 -1.64 -0.47 -15.93
N LEU A 435 -2.83 -1.07 -15.83
CA LEU A 435 -3.01 -2.55 -15.90
C LEU A 435 -2.37 -3.19 -17.14
N ASN A 436 -2.46 -2.51 -18.29
CA ASN A 436 -1.92 -2.98 -19.56
C ASN A 436 -0.53 -2.40 -19.89
N VAL A 437 0.17 -1.82 -18.91
CA VAL A 437 1.46 -1.14 -19.11
C VAL A 437 2.59 -1.89 -18.40
N ARG A 438 3.54 -2.41 -19.18
CA ARG A 438 4.84 -2.89 -18.71
C ARG A 438 5.89 -1.83 -19.00
N ARG A 439 6.45 -1.21 -17.96
CA ARG A 439 7.55 -0.24 -18.08
C ARG A 439 8.85 -0.96 -18.46
N PRO A 440 9.72 -0.34 -19.27
CA PRO A 440 11.00 -0.93 -19.66
C PRO A 440 11.80 -1.35 -18.44
N THR A 441 12.30 -2.58 -18.46
CA THR A 441 13.19 -3.09 -17.42
C THR A 441 14.51 -2.32 -17.44
N THR A 442 15.08 -2.03 -16.28
CA THR A 442 16.42 -1.44 -16.22
C THR A 442 17.42 -2.44 -16.78
N GLY A 443 17.93 -2.18 -17.98
CA GLY A 443 19.00 -2.97 -18.58
C GLY A 443 20.24 -2.86 -17.70
N GLY A 444 20.84 -3.99 -17.34
CA GLY A 444 22.22 -3.97 -16.85
C GLY A 444 23.04 -3.20 -17.86
N SER A 445 23.57 -2.05 -17.45
CA SER A 445 24.59 -1.36 -18.23
C SER A 445 25.80 -2.27 -18.23
N SER A 446 25.86 -3.21 -19.18
CA SER A 446 27.13 -3.77 -19.59
C SER A 446 27.93 -2.58 -20.10
N SER A 447 28.92 -2.19 -19.32
CA SER A 447 30.01 -1.36 -19.79
C SER A 447 30.72 -2.16 -20.88
N THR A 448 30.21 -2.14 -22.11
CA THR A 448 31.04 -2.36 -23.28
C THR A 448 31.94 -1.13 -23.37
N SER A 449 33.09 -1.23 -22.70
CA SER A 449 34.28 -0.49 -23.05
C SER A 449 34.59 -0.79 -24.52
N ASN A 450 34.01 -0.02 -25.42
CA ASN A 450 34.51 0.07 -26.78
C ASN A 450 35.90 0.71 -26.69
N GLY A 451 36.91 -0.16 -26.63
CA GLY A 451 38.29 0.19 -26.95
C GLY A 451 38.34 0.68 -28.39
N SER A 452 38.20 1.99 -28.57
CA SER A 452 38.41 2.60 -29.87
C SER A 452 39.92 2.77 -30.06
N ALA A 453 40.47 1.94 -30.93
CA ALA A 453 41.83 2.05 -31.42
C ALA A 453 42.09 3.47 -31.96
N SER A 454 43.18 4.08 -31.49
CA SER A 454 43.64 5.41 -31.86
C SER A 454 44.27 5.39 -33.26
N GLY A 455 43.47 5.73 -34.27
CA GLY A 455 43.94 6.19 -35.57
C GLY A 455 44.32 7.67 -35.52
N LYS A 456 45.58 7.99 -35.82
CA LYS A 456 46.12 9.34 -35.96
C LYS A 456 45.32 10.16 -37.00
N GLY A 457 44.84 11.34 -36.60
CA GLY A 457 44.19 12.31 -37.50
C GLY A 457 44.28 13.72 -36.94
N ARG A 458 44.90 14.62 -37.70
CA ARG A 458 45.35 15.98 -37.39
C ARG A 458 44.27 17.00 -36.97
N ASN A 459 44.71 17.92 -36.09
CA ASN A 459 44.41 19.36 -35.94
C ASN A 459 43.20 19.97 -36.68
N GLY A 460 42.35 20.65 -35.89
CA GLY A 460 41.43 21.69 -36.35
C GLY A 460 40.97 22.55 -35.18
N ASN A 461 41.54 23.76 -35.08
CA ASN A 461 41.27 24.79 -34.09
C ASN A 461 39.91 25.48 -34.37
N GLY A 462 39.11 25.80 -33.34
CA GLY A 462 37.84 26.49 -33.52
C GLY A 462 37.16 26.86 -32.21
N SER A 463 37.45 28.08 -31.73
CA SER A 463 36.86 28.73 -30.55
C SER A 463 35.61 29.53 -30.93
N SER A 464 34.56 29.42 -30.12
CA SER A 464 33.50 30.41 -29.87
C SER A 464 32.45 29.73 -28.95
N GLY A 465 32.17 30.15 -27.71
CA GLY A 465 32.24 31.46 -27.10
C GLY A 465 30.91 32.19 -27.31
N ASN A 466 29.92 31.98 -26.43
CA ASN A 466 28.92 33.01 -26.11
C ASN A 466 28.20 32.74 -24.79
N ASN A 467 28.49 33.62 -23.83
CA ASN A 467 27.69 33.91 -22.63
C ASN A 467 26.48 34.76 -23.03
N ILE A 468 25.30 34.49 -22.47
CA ILE A 468 24.31 35.54 -22.19
C ILE A 468 23.73 35.33 -20.78
N SER A 469 23.66 36.46 -20.10
CA SER A 469 23.45 36.75 -18.69
C SER A 469 21.97 36.78 -18.26
N ALA A 470 21.83 36.80 -16.93
CA ALA A 470 20.63 36.77 -16.12
C ALA A 470 19.76 38.05 -16.09
N ALA A 471 18.50 37.88 -15.71
CA ALA A 471 17.65 38.79 -14.93
C ALA A 471 16.49 37.94 -14.36
N GLY A 472 16.04 37.98 -13.10
CA GLY A 472 16.17 39.00 -12.07
C GLY A 472 14.83 39.71 -11.82
N ALA A 473 13.87 39.06 -11.14
CA ALA A 473 12.69 39.67 -10.52
C ALA A 473 12.04 38.60 -9.62
N GLY A 474 11.55 38.82 -8.40
CA GLY A 474 11.30 40.02 -7.61
C GLY A 474 10.30 39.55 -6.54
N ARG A 475 10.74 39.49 -5.28
CA ARG A 475 9.92 39.07 -4.13
C ARG A 475 8.82 40.10 -3.85
N ALA A 476 7.62 39.62 -3.51
CA ALA A 476 6.62 40.39 -2.79
C ALA A 476 6.08 39.56 -1.60
N ARG A 477 6.29 40.07 -0.39
CA ARG A 477 5.68 39.65 0.89
C ARG A 477 4.62 40.68 1.26
N ILE A 478 3.41 40.30 1.63
CA ILE A 478 2.55 41.02 2.61
C ILE A 478 1.57 39.98 3.27
N PRO A 479 0.84 40.27 4.37
CA PRO A 479 1.15 39.79 5.71
C PRO A 479 0.03 38.96 6.38
N SER A 480 0.32 38.54 7.60
CA SER A 480 -0.51 37.86 8.61
C SER A 480 -1.85 38.53 8.93
N SER A 481 -2.87 37.71 9.18
CA SER A 481 -3.97 38.03 10.10
C SER A 481 -4.49 36.77 10.80
N SER A 482 -4.96 36.97 12.02
CA SER A 482 -5.27 35.99 13.06
C SER A 482 -6.78 35.91 13.33
N ALA A 483 -7.29 34.71 13.67
CA ALA A 483 -8.53 34.44 14.42
C ALA A 483 -8.52 32.93 14.75
N ALA A 484 -8.52 32.43 16.00
CA ALA A 484 -9.43 32.54 17.15
C ALA A 484 -10.63 31.55 17.11
N GLY A 485 -10.61 30.59 18.07
CA GLY A 485 -11.71 29.69 18.48
C GLY A 485 -12.00 28.55 17.49
N TRP A 486 -12.23 27.30 17.87
CA TRP A 486 -13.20 26.82 18.86
C TRP A 486 -12.71 25.52 19.54
N ALA A 487 -13.09 25.35 20.81
CA ALA A 487 -12.83 24.17 21.62
C ALA A 487 -13.86 23.06 21.33
N LEU A 488 -13.43 21.80 21.36
CA LEU A 488 -14.32 20.65 21.53
C LEU A 488 -13.73 19.63 22.50
N ALA A 489 -14.65 19.06 23.28
CA ALA A 489 -14.44 18.34 24.52
C ALA A 489 -13.89 16.92 24.32
N GLY A 490 -13.07 16.49 25.29
CA GLY A 490 -12.43 15.19 25.33
C GLY A 490 -13.36 14.03 25.69
N ALA A 491 -13.01 12.86 25.17
CA ALA A 491 -13.40 11.57 25.70
C ALA A 491 -12.13 10.77 26.02
N LEU A 492 -12.12 10.18 27.22
CA LEU A 492 -11.00 9.45 27.82
C LEU A 492 -10.75 8.11 27.12
N ALA A 493 -9.52 7.88 26.68
CA ALA A 493 -8.99 6.54 26.41
C ALA A 493 -7.97 6.19 27.49
N GLY A 494 -8.24 5.12 28.24
CA GLY A 494 -7.42 4.62 29.33
C GLY A 494 -6.11 4.03 28.82
N LEU A 495 -5.04 4.36 29.54
CA LEU A 495 -3.71 3.80 29.39
C LEU A 495 -3.71 2.28 29.62
N SER A 496 -3.07 1.56 28.71
CA SER A 496 -2.28 0.36 29.03
C SER A 496 -1.08 0.34 28.08
N ALA A 497 0.05 0.84 28.57
CA ALA A 497 1.36 0.67 27.96
C ALA A 497 2.17 -0.34 28.78
N LEU A 498 2.66 -1.41 28.16
CA LEU A 498 4.09 -1.79 28.09
C LEU A 498 4.24 -3.28 27.68
N LEU A 499 5.22 -3.50 26.80
CA LEU A 499 5.64 -4.73 26.11
C LEU A 499 4.63 -5.25 25.07
N LEU A 500 4.90 -5.02 23.79
CA LEU A 500 4.61 -5.94 22.66
C LEU A 500 4.97 -5.27 21.32
N ILE A 501 6.06 -5.75 20.70
CA ILE A 501 6.34 -5.92 19.24
C ILE A 501 7.77 -6.45 19.08
#